data_AF-A0A839PRP4-F1
#
_entry.id   AF-A0A839PRP4-F1
#
_cell.length_a   1.000
_cell.length_b   1.000
_cell.length_c   1.000
_cell.angle_alpha   90.00
_cell.angle_beta   90.00
_cell.angle_gamma   90.00
#
_symmetry.space_group_name_H-M   'P 1'
#
loop_
_entity.id
_entity.type
_entity.pdbx_description
1 polymer ?
#
loop_
_entity_poly.entity_id
_entity_poly.type
_entity_poly.pdbx_seq_one_letter_code
_entity_poly.pdbx_strand_id
1 'polypeptide(L)'
;MALTEASNSRQHSRLFHMTLSPPFSDLIRLIVHAAIDILGNERLMFGSNFPIEKLWADYGTMLSAHRAAAEQHGAKAASHIMHDTANRIYRPA
;
A
#
# COMPACT_ATOMS: atom_id res chain seq x y z
N MET A 1 3.61 18.97 -37.66
CA MET A 1 2.79 19.46 -36.54
C MET A 1 2.51 18.27 -35.64
N ALA A 2 3.44 17.96 -34.73
CA ALA A 2 3.41 16.78 -33.87
C ALA A 2 2.66 17.13 -32.59
N LEU A 3 1.53 16.47 -32.33
CA LEU A 3 0.88 16.47 -31.03
C LEU A 3 1.50 15.33 -30.21
N THR A 4 2.49 15.69 -29.40
CA THR A 4 3.14 14.78 -28.46
C THR A 4 2.23 14.59 -27.25
N GLU A 5 1.62 13.42 -27.13
CA GLU A 5 0.96 12.92 -25.91
C GLU A 5 1.99 12.63 -24.81
N ALA A 6 2.63 13.67 -24.29
CA ALA A 6 3.50 13.55 -23.14
C ALA A 6 3.36 14.79 -22.26
N SER A 7 2.50 14.70 -21.25
CA SER A 7 2.70 15.31 -19.92
C SER A 7 1.38 15.41 -19.16
N ASN A 8 0.94 14.33 -18.51
CA ASN A 8 0.01 14.48 -17.39
C ASN A 8 0.32 13.57 -16.18
N SER A 9 1.60 13.25 -15.96
CA SER A 9 2.07 12.54 -14.76
C SER A 9 3.03 13.37 -13.91
N ARG A 10 3.23 14.65 -14.25
CA ARG A 10 4.20 15.56 -13.61
C ARG A 10 3.57 16.83 -13.02
N GLN A 11 2.31 16.80 -12.57
CA GLN A 11 1.69 17.96 -11.91
C GLN A 11 1.57 17.85 -10.38
N HIS A 12 1.90 16.72 -9.75
CA HIS A 12 1.76 16.57 -8.29
C HIS A 12 3.08 16.65 -7.53
N SER A 13 4.10 17.34 -8.06
CA SER A 13 5.43 17.37 -7.44
C SER A 13 5.78 18.67 -6.69
N ARG A 14 4.85 19.60 -6.39
CA ARG A 14 5.24 20.88 -5.77
C ARG A 14 4.34 21.53 -4.70
N LEU A 15 3.22 20.93 -4.26
CA LEU A 15 2.33 21.62 -3.30
C LEU A 15 1.89 20.83 -2.06
N PHE A 16 2.38 19.60 -1.84
CA PHE A 16 2.05 18.79 -0.66
C PHE A 16 3.24 18.55 0.28
N HIS A 17 4.16 19.51 0.39
CA HIS A 17 5.07 19.58 1.55
C HIS A 17 4.40 20.39 2.65
N MET A 18 3.37 19.82 3.28
CA MET A 18 3.05 20.19 4.65
C MET A 18 3.96 19.31 5.53
N THR A 19 5.02 19.91 6.05
CA THR A 19 6.15 19.29 6.79
C THR A 19 5.77 18.66 8.15
N LEU A 20 4.53 18.18 8.30
CA LEU A 20 3.98 17.61 9.52
C LEU A 20 3.39 16.19 9.33
N SER A 21 3.32 15.66 8.11
CA SER A 21 2.85 14.29 7.86
C SER A 21 4.02 13.30 7.83
N PRO A 22 3.88 12.12 8.48
CA PRO A 22 4.92 11.09 8.43
C PRO A 22 5.15 10.63 6.99
N PRO A 23 6.38 10.16 6.65
CA PRO A 23 6.63 9.48 5.38
C PRO A 23 5.58 8.40 5.12
N PHE A 24 5.17 8.24 3.87
CA PHE A 24 4.13 7.27 3.49
C PHE A 24 4.43 5.86 4.04
N SER A 25 5.68 5.41 4.00
CA SER A 25 6.11 4.15 4.59
C SER A 25 5.83 4.05 6.09
N ASP A 26 6.01 5.13 6.83
CA ASP A 26 5.85 5.16 8.28
C ASP A 26 4.37 5.15 8.65
N LEU A 27 3.53 5.84 7.86
CA LEU A 27 2.08 5.74 7.97
C LEU A 27 1.59 4.30 7.73
N ILE A 28 2.08 3.63 6.68
CA ILE A 28 1.71 2.23 6.41
C ILE A 28 2.18 1.30 7.53
N ARG A 29 3.40 1.49 8.06
CA ARG A 29 3.89 0.71 9.21
C ARG A 29 2.98 0.89 10.43
N LEU A 30 2.61 2.13 10.75
CA LEU A 30 1.70 2.43 11.85
C LEU A 30 0.35 1.72 11.69
N ILE A 31 -0.26 1.82 10.51
CA ILE A 31 -1.56 1.22 10.22
C ILE A 31 -1.48 -0.31 10.29
N VAL A 32 -0.48 -0.92 9.67
CA VAL A 32 -0.31 -2.39 9.66
C VAL A 32 -0.06 -2.91 11.08
N HIS A 33 0.80 -2.25 11.85
CA HIS A 33 1.06 -2.61 13.24
C HIS A 33 -0.23 -2.57 14.08
N ALA A 34 -0.94 -1.45 14.05
CA ALA A 34 -2.20 -1.30 14.78
C ALA A 34 -3.27 -2.31 14.34
N ALA A 35 -3.38 -2.56 13.03
CA ALA A 35 -4.33 -3.54 12.50
C ALA A 35 -3.99 -4.97 12.97
N ILE A 36 -2.72 -5.35 13.02
CA ILE A 36 -2.30 -6.66 13.53
C ILE A 36 -2.61 -6.76 15.04
N ASP A 37 -2.34 -5.72 15.82
CA ASP A 37 -2.59 -5.73 17.26
C ASP A 37 -4.08 -5.86 17.59
N ILE A 38 -4.95 -5.21 16.80
CA ILE A 38 -6.40 -5.22 17.02
C ILE A 38 -7.04 -6.49 16.43
N LEU A 39 -6.64 -6.87 15.21
CA LEU A 39 -7.35 -7.84 14.41
C LEU A 39 -6.59 -9.15 14.21
N GLY A 40 -5.33 -9.28 14.59
CA GLY A 40 -4.52 -10.45 14.23
C GLY A 40 -4.20 -10.51 12.72
N ASN A 41 -2.99 -10.96 12.39
CA ASN A 41 -2.53 -10.97 10.99
C ASN A 41 -3.33 -11.93 10.08
N GLU A 42 -3.91 -12.99 10.63
CA GLU A 42 -4.69 -14.01 9.93
C GLU A 42 -6.06 -13.51 9.43
N ARG A 43 -6.45 -12.29 9.79
CA ARG A 43 -7.69 -11.62 9.37
C ARG A 43 -7.44 -10.40 8.47
N LEU A 44 -6.19 -10.13 8.10
CA LEU A 44 -5.81 -9.01 7.28
C LEU A 44 -5.41 -9.46 5.87
N MET A 45 -5.68 -8.62 4.87
CA MET A 45 -5.24 -8.81 3.49
C MET A 45 -4.89 -7.46 2.84
N PHE A 46 -3.91 -7.45 1.95
CA PHE A 46 -3.58 -6.29 1.14
C PHE A 46 -4.65 -6.06 0.06
N GLY A 47 -5.13 -4.83 -0.03
CA GLY A 47 -6.02 -4.37 -1.09
C GLY A 47 -5.52 -3.04 -1.64
N SER A 48 -5.20 -3.01 -2.93
CA SER A 48 -4.54 -1.84 -3.53
C SER A 48 -5.47 -0.65 -3.76
N ASN A 49 -6.78 -0.89 -3.89
CA ASN A 49 -7.77 0.12 -4.29
C ASN A 49 -7.44 0.82 -5.65
N PHE A 50 -6.54 0.24 -6.45
CA PHE A 50 -6.26 0.76 -7.78
C PHE A 50 -7.44 0.51 -8.74
N PRO A 51 -7.74 1.46 -9.65
CA PRO A 51 -6.94 2.65 -9.98
C PRO A 51 -7.32 3.93 -9.21
N ILE A 52 -8.17 3.88 -8.18
CA ILE A 52 -8.54 5.08 -7.42
C ILE A 52 -7.34 5.62 -6.63
N GLU A 53 -6.54 4.72 -6.05
CA GLU A 53 -5.41 5.07 -5.19
C GLU A 53 -4.31 5.90 -5.91
N LYS A 54 -4.26 5.88 -7.24
CA LYS A 54 -3.30 6.67 -8.05
C LYS A 54 -3.40 8.18 -7.84
N LEU A 55 -4.46 8.65 -7.20
CA LEU A 55 -4.62 10.05 -6.78
C LEU A 55 -3.57 10.48 -5.75
N TRP A 56 -3.01 9.53 -4.99
CA TRP A 56 -2.14 9.81 -3.83
C TRP A 56 -0.79 9.08 -3.90
N ALA A 57 -0.72 7.89 -4.51
CA ALA A 57 0.51 7.10 -4.59
C ALA A 57 0.56 6.22 -5.85
N ASP A 58 1.77 5.92 -6.33
CA ASP A 58 1.95 4.90 -7.37
C ASP A 58 1.87 3.47 -6.80
N TYR A 59 1.53 2.52 -7.67
CA TYR A 59 1.30 1.12 -7.26
C TYR A 59 2.53 0.46 -6.64
N GLY A 60 3.73 0.75 -7.19
CA GLY A 60 4.98 0.17 -6.71
C GLY A 60 5.30 0.64 -5.29
N THR A 61 5.17 1.93 -5.04
CA THR A 61 5.34 2.53 -3.71
C THR A 61 4.32 1.94 -2.70
N MET A 62 3.04 1.84 -3.08
CA MET A 62 2.02 1.21 -2.24
C MET A 62 2.37 -0.24 -1.88
N LEU A 63 2.66 -1.07 -2.89
CA LEU A 63 2.95 -2.49 -2.71
C LEU A 63 4.20 -2.71 -1.84
N SER A 64 5.26 -1.96 -2.12
CA SER A 64 6.52 -2.08 -1.38
C SER A 64 6.39 -1.65 0.09
N ALA A 65 5.67 -0.56 0.38
CA ALA A 65 5.43 -0.11 1.75
C ALA A 65 4.63 -1.13 2.57
N HIS A 66 3.55 -1.68 1.99
CA HIS A 66 2.71 -2.68 2.69
C HIS A 66 3.47 -3.97 2.95
N ARG A 67 4.21 -4.47 1.94
CA ARG A 67 5.06 -5.66 2.10
C ARG A 67 6.10 -5.45 3.20
N ALA A 68 6.84 -4.33 3.15
CA ALA A 68 7.88 -4.02 4.13
C ALA A 68 7.32 -3.85 5.55
N ALA A 69 6.11 -3.32 5.70
CA ALA A 69 5.45 -3.22 7.00
C ALA A 69 5.03 -4.61 7.54
N ALA A 70 4.43 -5.46 6.70
CA ALA A 70 4.02 -6.80 7.10
C ALA A 70 5.23 -7.69 7.48
N GLU A 71 6.34 -7.58 6.76
CA GLU A 71 7.58 -8.32 7.02
C GLU A 71 8.18 -8.02 8.40
N GLN A 72 7.94 -6.83 9.00
CA GLN A 72 8.38 -6.52 10.36
C GLN A 72 7.73 -7.41 11.42
N HIS A 73 6.56 -7.98 11.12
CA HIS A 73 5.83 -8.89 12.00
C HIS A 73 6.14 -10.37 11.70
N GLY A 74 7.16 -10.64 10.89
CA GLY A 74 7.65 -11.98 10.55
C GLY A 74 6.98 -12.60 9.33
N ALA A 75 7.58 -13.70 8.86
CA ALA A 75 7.21 -14.34 7.59
C ALA A 75 5.74 -14.80 7.54
N LYS A 76 5.17 -15.26 8.67
CA LYS A 76 3.75 -15.64 8.74
C LYS A 76 2.83 -14.46 8.54
N ALA A 77 3.12 -13.32 9.16
CA ALA A 77 2.30 -12.11 9.01
C ALA A 77 2.35 -11.60 7.57
N ALA A 78 3.54 -11.58 6.97
CA ALA A 78 3.70 -11.26 5.55
C ALA A 78 2.90 -12.20 4.64
N SER A 79 2.96 -13.51 4.86
CA SER A 79 2.21 -14.51 4.08
C SER A 79 0.69 -14.33 4.23
N HIS A 80 0.19 -14.16 5.46
CA HIS A 80 -1.23 -13.93 5.71
C HIS A 80 -1.75 -12.67 5.01
N ILE A 81 -1.07 -11.54 5.20
CA ILE A 81 -1.49 -10.23 4.69
C ILE A 81 -1.36 -10.16 3.17
N MET A 82 -0.28 -10.69 2.60
CA MET A 82 -0.02 -10.54 1.17
C MET A 82 -0.67 -11.63 0.32
N HIS A 83 -1.16 -12.72 0.90
CA HIS A 83 -1.70 -13.85 0.14
C HIS A 83 -2.74 -14.70 0.89
N ASP A 84 -2.36 -15.35 2.00
CA ASP A 84 -3.10 -16.53 2.50
C ASP A 84 -4.50 -16.20 2.98
N THR A 85 -4.70 -15.02 3.59
CA THR A 85 -6.03 -14.58 4.01
C THR A 85 -6.94 -14.41 2.80
N ALA A 86 -6.47 -13.74 1.75
CA ALA A 86 -7.25 -13.56 0.52
C ALA A 86 -7.53 -14.89 -0.17
N ASN A 87 -6.53 -15.77 -0.29
CA ASN A 87 -6.69 -17.09 -0.89
C ASN A 87 -7.71 -17.96 -0.14
N ARG A 88 -7.65 -17.98 1.20
CA ARG A 88 -8.58 -18.74 2.05
C ARG A 88 -10.02 -18.25 1.96
N ILE A 89 -10.21 -16.93 1.88
CA ILE A 89 -11.53 -16.29 1.88
C ILE A 89 -12.14 -16.29 0.48
N TYR A 90 -11.40 -15.85 -0.54
CA TYR A 90 -11.92 -15.72 -1.90
C TYR A 90 -11.87 -17.02 -2.71
N ARG A 91 -10.95 -17.94 -2.37
CA ARG A 91 -10.77 -19.23 -3.07
C ARG A 91 -10.66 -19.08 -4.59
N PRO A 92 -9.69 -18.29 -5.09
CA PRO A 92 -9.47 -18.13 -6.53
C PRO A 92 -9.15 -19.49 -7.16
N ALA A 93 -9.74 -19.76 -8.33
CA ALA A 93 -9.63 -21.02 -9.07
C ALA A 93 -8.26 -21.22 -9.73
#